data_AF-A0AAJ6FN80-F1
#
_entry.id   AF-A0AAJ6FN80-F1
#
_cell.length_a   1.000
_cell.length_b   1.000
_cell.length_c   1.000
_cell.angle_alpha   90.00
_cell.angle_beta   90.00
_cell.angle_gamma   90.00
#
_symmetry.space_group_name_H-M   'P 1'
#
loop_
_entity.id
_entity.type
_entity.pdbx_description
1 polymer ?
#
loop_
_entity_poly.entity_id
_entity_poly.type
_entity_poly.pdbx_seq_one_letter_code
_entity_poly.pdbx_strand_id
1 'polypeptide(L)' 'MEFGEFSKANYSISLDTKSQLFSARSNDNPKFEATGVTIQDALSELSKLDAKIRL' A
#
# COMPACT_ATOMS: atom_id res chain seq x y z
N MET A 1 1.33 -8.85 21.87
CA MET A 1 1.94 -8.54 20.57
C MET A 1 1.43 -7.16 20.21
N GLU A 2 2.19 -6.12 20.53
CA GLU A 2 1.82 -4.75 20.14
C GLU A 2 2.28 -4.56 18.70
N PHE A 3 1.33 -4.57 17.77
CA PHE A 3 1.59 -4.14 16.41
C PHE A 3 1.78 -2.62 16.47
N GLY A 4 3.04 -2.18 16.42
CA GLY A 4 3.36 -0.76 16.31
C GLY A 4 2.57 -0.14 15.16
N GLU A 5 1.89 0.97 15.41
CA GLU A 5 1.19 1.75 14.40
C GLU A 5 2.24 2.42 13.49
N PHE A 6 2.72 1.69 12.49
CA PHE A 6 3.79 2.14 11.59
C PHE A 6 3.31 3.12 10.51
N SER A 7 2.09 3.64 10.58
CA SER A 7 1.59 4.54 9.55
C SER A 7 0.43 5.42 10.01
N LYS A 8 0.63 6.74 9.88
CA LYS A 8 -0.46 7.73 9.88
C LYS A 8 -1.28 7.73 8.57
N ALA A 9 -0.85 6.96 7.57
CA ALA A 9 -1.55 6.83 6.29
C ALA A 9 -2.52 5.64 6.34
N ASN A 10 -3.77 5.92 6.00
CA ASN A 10 -4.88 4.97 6.05
C ASN A 10 -4.84 4.08 4.78
N TYR A 11 -4.08 3.00 4.85
CA TYR A 11 -3.97 2.03 3.76
C TYR A 11 -4.24 0.60 4.24
N SER A 12 -4.74 -0.22 3.32
CA SER A 12 -4.93 -1.66 3.52
C SER A 12 -3.85 -2.43 2.77
N ILE A 13 -3.35 -3.51 3.37
CA ILE A 13 -2.38 -4.41 2.76
C ILE A 13 -2.99 -5.80 2.64
N SER A 14 -2.86 -6.43 1.49
CA SER A 14 -3.25 -7.81 1.24
C SER A 14 -2.17 -8.57 0.48
N LEU A 15 -2.12 -9.89 0.65
CA LEU A 15 -1.26 -10.77 -0.13
C LEU A 15 -2.12 -11.49 -1.17
N ASP A 16 -1.84 -11.26 -2.46
CA ASP A 16 -2.39 -12.09 -3.52
C ASP A 16 -1.65 -13.43 -3.53
N THR A 17 -2.32 -14.49 -3.10
CA THR A 17 -1.73 -15.84 -3.01
C THR A 17 -1.53 -16.50 -4.37
N LYS A 18 -2.14 -15.99 -5.45
CA LYS A 18 -1.93 -16.50 -6.81
C LYS A 18 -0.65 -15.91 -7.41
N SER A 19 -0.51 -14.60 -7.27
CA SER A 19 0.63 -13.85 -7.81
C SER A 19 1.82 -13.82 -6.85
N GLN A 20 1.61 -14.17 -5.58
CA GLN A 20 2.56 -14.03 -4.47
C GLN A 20 3.07 -12.59 -4.29
N LEU A 21 2.21 -11.62 -4.60
CA LEU A 21 2.52 -10.20 -4.51
C LEU A 21 1.72 -9.56 -3.38
N PHE A 22 2.34 -8.62 -2.67
CA PHE A 22 1.63 -7.74 -1.76
C PHE A 22 0.94 -6.65 -2.57
N SER A 23 -0.33 -6.39 -2.27
CA SER A 23 -1.07 -5.23 -2.73
C SER A 23 -1.27 -4.26 -1.57
N ALA A 24 -0.99 -2.99 -1.82
CA ALA A 24 -1.26 -1.88 -0.92
C ALA A 24 -2.29 -0.97 -1.55
N ARG A 25 -3.36 -0.67 -0.82
CA ARG A 25 -4.48 0.15 -1.30
C ARG A 25 -4.74 1.31 -0.36
N SER A 26 -4.94 2.51 -0.90
CA SER A 26 -5.35 3.66 -0.10
C SER A 26 -6.83 3.51 0.31
N ASN A 27 -7.12 3.65 1.60
CA ASN A 27 -8.49 3.62 2.10
C ASN A 27 -9.22 4.95 1.85
N ASP A 28 -8.47 6.06 1.81
CA ASP A 28 -9.02 7.38 1.49
C ASP A 28 -9.42 7.47 0.01
N ASN A 29 -8.72 6.75 -0.86
CA ASN A 29 -9.04 6.72 -2.28
C ASN A 29 -8.83 5.31 -2.86
N PRO A 30 -9.88 4.47 -2.83
CA PRO A 30 -9.78 3.05 -3.16
C PRO A 30 -9.44 2.74 -4.62
N LYS A 31 -9.34 3.75 -5.49
CA LYS A 31 -8.83 3.63 -6.86
C LYS A 31 -7.30 3.56 -6.93
N PHE A 32 -6.62 3.94 -5.84
CA PHE A 32 -5.17 3.88 -5.75
C PHE A 32 -4.76 2.61 -5.05
N GLU A 33 -4.26 1.69 -5.85
CA GLU A 33 -3.69 0.43 -5.44
C GLU A 33 -2.34 0.27 -6.15
N ALA A 34 -1.37 -0.28 -5.44
CA ALA A 34 -0.08 -0.64 -5.96
C ALA A 34 0.31 -2.04 -5.49
N THR A 35 1.14 -2.73 -6.26
CA THR A 35 1.62 -4.07 -5.92
C THR A 35 3.13 -4.10 -5.81
N GLY A 36 3.66 -5.04 -5.03
CA GLY A 36 5.09 -5.21 -4.79
C GLY A 36 5.43 -6.61 -4.30
N VAL A 37 6.70 -6.99 -4.47
CA VAL A 37 7.22 -8.28 -3.97
C VAL A 37 7.30 -8.26 -2.45
N THR A 38 7.54 -7.09 -1.86
CA THR A 38 7.45 -6.85 -0.42
C THR A 38 6.38 -5.81 -0.09
N ILE A 39 5.95 -5.77 1.18
CA ILE A 39 5.05 -4.73 1.68
C ILE A 39 5.64 -3.33 1.44
N GLN A 40 6.95 -3.16 1.64
CA GLN A 40 7.63 -1.88 1.47
C GLN A 40 7.61 -1.44 0.00
N ASP A 41 7.80 -2.36 -0.94
CA ASP A 41 7.69 -2.07 -2.37
C ASP A 41 6.29 -1.59 -2.73
N ALA A 42 5.26 -2.31 -2.28
CA ALA A 42 3.87 -1.95 -2.54
C ALA A 42 3.52 -0.57 -1.96
N LEU A 43 4.00 -0.25 -0.75
CA LEU A 43 3.80 1.06 -0.12
C LEU A 43 4.58 2.18 -0.81
N SER A 44 5.79 1.90 -1.29
CA SER A 44 6.61 2.87 -2.02
C SER A 44 5.95 3.25 -3.34
N GLU A 45 5.46 2.26 -4.09
CA GLU A 45 4.71 2.50 -5.32
C GLU A 45 3.38 3.23 -5.06
N LEU A 46 2.65 2.84 -4.01
CA LEU A 46 1.42 3.55 -3.61
C LEU A 46 1.71 5.02 -3.24
N SER A 47 2.82 5.27 -2.53
CA SER A 47 3.23 6.62 -2.14
C SER A 47 3.61 7.50 -3.35
N LYS A 48 4.24 6.90 -4.39
CA LYS A 48 4.52 7.60 -5.65
C LYS A 48 3.23 7.96 -6.38
N LEU A 49 2.23 7.06 -6.37
CA LEU A 49 0.90 7.32 -6.93
C LEU A 49 0.22 8.48 -6.19
N ASP A 50 0.23 8.48 -4.85
CA ASP A 50 -0.34 9.56 -4.03
C ASP A 50 0.34 10.92 -4.28
N ALA A 51 1.68 10.93 -4.31
CA ALA A 51 2.47 12.14 -4.56
C ALA A 51 2.20 12.76 -5.94
N LYS A 52 1.88 11.95 -6.94
CA LYS A 52 1.58 12.41 -8.31
C LYS A 52 0.20 13.06 -8.44
N ILE A 53 -0.69 12.89 -7.45
CA ILE A 53 -2.05 13.46 -7.44
C ILE A 53 -2.09 14.78 -6.65
N ARG A 54 -1.16 14.97 -5.71
CA ARG A 54 -1.05 16.20 -4.89
C ARG A 54 -0.24 17.33 -5.58
N LEU A 55 0.31 17.09 -6.76
CA LEU A 55 0.96 18.08 -7.64
C LEU A 55 -0.03 18.58 -8.69
#